data_AF-J9S906-F1
#
_entry.id   AF-J9S906-F1
#
_cell.length_a   1.000
_cell.length_b   1.000
_cell.length_c   1.000
_cell.angle_alpha   90.00
_cell.angle_beta   90.00
_cell.angle_gamma   90.00
#
_symmetry.space_group_name_H-M   'P 1'
#
loop_
_entity.id
_entity.type
_entity.pdbx_description
1 polymer ?
#
loop_
_entity_poly.entity_id
_entity_poly.type
_entity_poly.pdbx_seq_one_letter_code
_entity_poly.pdbx_strand_id
1 'polypeptide(L)'
;MADLTVDPRYFGRRTPFVAIAAVALSFVAYALLWGLGVMLALLALLGGALCMLFPGPARQTGTGVVVGIIVFVAGFAAFLLTNL
;
A
#
# COMPACT_ATOMS: atom_id res chain seq x y z
N MET A 1 -17.74 5.13 -48.44
CA MET A 1 -16.67 4.95 -47.43
C MET A 1 -17.06 5.83 -46.26
N ALA A 2 -17.36 5.25 -45.09
CA ALA A 2 -17.76 6.04 -43.93
C ALA A 2 -16.56 6.87 -43.45
N ASP A 3 -16.75 8.19 -43.36
CA ASP A 3 -15.76 9.11 -42.82
C ASP A 3 -15.66 8.88 -41.30
N LEU A 4 -14.57 8.25 -40.86
CA LEU A 4 -14.30 7.95 -39.44
C LEU A 4 -13.73 9.19 -38.73
N THR A 5 -14.33 10.36 -38.96
CA THR A 5 -13.98 11.57 -38.22
C THR A 5 -14.34 11.36 -36.75
N VAL A 6 -13.35 11.57 -35.89
CA VAL A 6 -13.49 11.39 -34.44
C VAL A 6 -14.57 12.35 -33.94
N ASP A 7 -15.74 11.83 -33.56
CA ASP A 7 -16.83 12.64 -33.02
C ASP A 7 -16.36 13.28 -31.71
N PRO A 8 -16.34 14.62 -31.60
CA PRO A 8 -15.83 15.35 -30.46
C PRO A 8 -16.62 15.12 -29.16
N ARG A 9 -17.81 14.49 -29.23
CA ARG A 9 -18.58 14.07 -28.05
C ARG A 9 -18.01 12.83 -27.38
N TYR A 10 -17.24 12.02 -28.10
CA TYR A 10 -16.60 10.83 -27.58
C TYR A 10 -15.15 11.11 -27.24
N PHE A 11 -14.65 10.43 -26.22
CA PHE A 11 -13.23 10.39 -25.92
C PHE A 11 -12.46 9.99 -27.19
N GLY A 12 -11.57 10.87 -27.66
CA GLY A 12 -10.84 10.65 -28.91
C GLY A 12 -10.10 9.31 -28.93
N ARG A 13 -9.74 8.81 -30.13
CA ARG A 13 -9.28 7.43 -30.38
C ARG A 13 -8.20 6.88 -29.42
N ARG A 14 -7.40 7.74 -28.78
CA ARG A 14 -6.32 7.38 -27.85
C ARG A 14 -6.73 7.40 -26.37
N THR A 15 -7.68 8.25 -26.00
CA THR A 15 -8.09 8.50 -24.62
C THR A 15 -8.61 7.26 -23.87
N PRO A 16 -9.40 6.33 -24.46
CA PRO A 16 -9.83 5.13 -23.73
C PRO A 16 -8.65 4.19 -23.40
N PHE A 17 -7.66 4.08 -24.29
CA PHE A 17 -6.47 3.27 -24.02
C PHE A 17 -5.59 3.87 -22.92
N VAL A 18 -5.45 5.20 -22.91
CA VAL A 18 -4.75 5.93 -21.84
C VAL A 18 -5.45 5.75 -20.49
N ALA A 19 -6.78 5.79 -20.46
CA ALA A 19 -7.56 5.57 -19.24
C ALA A 19 -7.35 4.15 -18.69
N ILE A 20 -7.38 3.12 -19.53
CA ILE A 20 -7.12 1.73 -19.12
C ILE A 20 -5.69 1.59 -18.57
N ALA A 21 -4.69 2.16 -19.25
CA ALA A 21 -3.31 2.13 -18.78
C ALA A 21 -3.12 2.86 -17.44
N ALA A 22 -3.79 3.99 -17.24
CA ALA A 22 -3.76 4.74 -15.99
C ALA A 22 -4.39 3.97 -14.82
N VAL A 23 -5.50 3.27 -15.07
CA VAL A 23 -6.15 2.41 -14.07
C VAL A 23 -5.28 1.20 -13.73
N ALA A 24 -4.68 0.54 -14.73
CA ALA A 24 -3.74 -0.55 -14.47
C ALA A 24 -2.52 -0.07 -13.66
N LEU A 25 -1.96 1.08 -14.03
CA LEU A 25 -0.83 1.68 -13.32
C LEU A 25 -1.20 2.07 -11.89
N SER A 26 -2.42 2.55 -11.63
CA SER A 26 -2.85 2.91 -10.27
C SER A 26 -2.96 1.67 -9.37
N PHE A 27 -3.46 0.54 -9.88
CA PHE A 27 -3.45 -0.73 -9.13
C PHE A 27 -2.04 -1.23 -8.84
N VAL A 28 -1.12 -1.13 -9.82
CA VAL A 28 0.28 -1.51 -9.62
C VAL A 28 0.95 -0.58 -8.61
N ALA A 29 0.75 0.74 -8.72
CA ALA A 29 1.29 1.70 -7.76
C ALA A 29 0.74 1.48 -6.35
N TYR A 30 -0.55 1.19 -6.21
CA TYR A 30 -1.18 0.83 -4.94
C TYR A 30 -0.58 -0.44 -4.36
N ALA A 31 -0.44 -1.50 -5.16
CA ALA A 31 0.18 -2.75 -4.74
C ALA A 31 1.65 -2.58 -4.34
N LEU A 32 2.42 -1.76 -5.06
CA LEU A 32 3.81 -1.44 -4.73
C LEU A 32 3.91 -0.61 -3.44
N LEU A 33 2.99 0.33 -3.21
CA LEU A 33 2.95 1.11 -1.97
C LEU A 33 2.65 0.21 -0.76
N TRP A 34 1.71 -0.72 -0.91
CA TRP A 34 1.43 -1.74 0.10
C TRP A 34 2.59 -2.70 0.29
N GLY A 35 3.20 -3.19 -0.78
CA GLY A 35 4.37 -4.07 -0.72
C GLY A 35 5.55 -3.41 0.00
N LEU A 36 5.85 -2.16 -0.35
CA LEU A 36 6.87 -1.36 0.31
C LEU A 36 6.52 -1.11 1.79
N GLY A 37 5.27 -0.76 2.08
CA GLY A 37 4.79 -0.54 3.45
C GLY A 37 4.89 -1.80 4.32
N VAL A 38 4.50 -2.96 3.79
CA VAL A 38 4.65 -4.26 4.46
C VAL A 38 6.12 -4.57 4.69
N MET A 39 6.99 -4.35 3.70
CA MET A 39 8.43 -4.58 3.86
C MET A 39 9.04 -3.70 4.94
N LEU A 40 8.69 -2.41 4.97
CA LEU A 40 9.13 -1.48 6.01
C LEU A 40 8.62 -1.89 7.40
N ALA A 41 7.37 -2.34 7.50
CA ALA A 41 6.80 -2.83 8.76
C ALA A 41 7.53 -4.09 9.27
N LEU A 42 7.87 -5.03 8.37
CA LEU A 42 8.64 -6.23 8.72
C LEU A 42 10.06 -5.88 9.18
N LEU A 43 10.73 -4.94 8.49
CA LEU A 43 12.05 -4.46 8.90
C LEU A 43 11.99 -3.76 10.26
N ALA A 44 10.96 -2.95 10.51
CA ALA A 44 10.75 -2.29 11.79
C ALA A 44 10.43 -3.30 12.92
N LEU A 45 9.68 -4.37 12.64
CA LEU A 45 9.45 -5.47 13.59
C LEU A 45 10.74 -6.20 13.92
N LEU A 46 11.54 -6.56 12.91
CA LEU A 46 12.84 -7.21 13.10
C LEU A 46 13.80 -6.32 13.89
N GLY A 47 13.94 -5.05 13.50
CA GLY A 47 14.77 -4.06 14.18
C GLY A 47 14.30 -3.81 15.62
N GLY A 48 12.99 -3.66 15.83
CA GLY A 48 12.40 -3.48 17.16
C GLY A 48 12.61 -4.70 18.06
N ALA A 49 12.46 -5.91 17.54
CA ALA A 49 12.73 -7.15 18.26
C ALA A 49 14.22 -7.30 18.61
N LEU A 50 15.13 -6.95 17.68
CA LEU A 50 16.56 -6.89 17.93
C LEU A 50 16.90 -5.88 19.04
N CYS A 51 16.28 -4.70 19.02
CA CYS A 51 16.45 -3.68 20.06
C CYS A 51 16.04 -4.18 21.46
N MET A 52 15.12 -5.15 21.56
CA MET A 52 14.73 -5.73 22.85
C MET A 52 15.83 -6.53 23.54
N LEU A 53 16.84 -7.00 22.78
CA LEU A 53 17.99 -7.74 23.30
C LEU A 53 18.96 -6.85 24.09
N PHE A 54 18.90 -5.53 23.89
CA PHE A 54 19.79 -4.57 24.54
C PHE A 54 19.10 -3.92 25.74
N PRO A 55 19.76 -3.73 26.89
CA PRO A 55 19.15 -3.03 28.03
C PRO A 55 18.99 -1.52 27.78
N GLY A 56 18.12 -0.89 28.56
CA GLY A 56 17.97 0.57 28.58
C GLY A 56 17.01 1.13 27.52
N PRO A 57 17.22 2.38 27.06
CA PRO A 57 16.30 3.09 26.15
C PRO A 57 16.03 2.34 24.84
N ALA A 58 17.03 1.60 24.33
CA ALA A 58 16.89 0.79 23.12
C ALA A 58 15.77 -0.26 23.25
N ARG A 59 15.69 -0.97 24.38
CA ARG A 59 14.60 -1.93 24.66
C ARG A 59 13.24 -1.27 24.63
N GLN A 60 13.11 -0.11 25.27
CA GLN A 60 11.84 0.61 25.38
C GLN A 60 11.35 1.07 24.01
N THR A 61 12.24 1.67 23.21
CA THR A 61 11.92 2.10 21.84
C THR A 61 11.57 0.90 20.95
N GLY A 62 12.36 -0.17 21.03
CA GLY A 62 12.11 -1.40 20.26
C GLY A 62 10.75 -2.03 20.59
N THR A 63 10.41 -2.11 21.87
CA THR A 63 9.08 -2.57 22.32
C THR A 63 7.96 -1.67 21.83
N GLY A 64 8.12 -0.35 21.90
CA GLY A 64 7.13 0.59 21.39
C GLY A 64 6.84 0.40 19.90
N VAL A 65 7.89 0.22 19.09
CA VAL A 65 7.76 -0.06 17.65
C VAL A 65 7.03 -1.37 17.40
N VAL A 66 7.43 -2.45 18.06
CA VAL A 66 6.82 -3.78 17.87
C VAL A 66 5.34 -3.77 18.29
N VAL A 67 5.03 -3.22 19.47
CA VAL A 67 3.67 -3.14 19.98
C VAL A 67 2.79 -2.28 19.07
N GLY A 68 3.29 -1.13 18.62
CA GLY A 68 2.55 -0.25 17.72
C GLY A 68 2.17 -0.95 16.40
N ILE A 69 3.11 -1.70 15.81
CA ILE A 69 2.85 -2.46 14.59
C ILE A 69 1.84 -3.59 14.83
N ILE A 70 1.97 -4.35 15.93
CA ILE A 70 1.03 -5.42 16.26
C ILE A 70 -0.39 -4.87 16.44
N VAL A 71 -0.54 -3.77 17.18
CA VAL A 71 -1.84 -3.11 17.41
C VAL A 71 -2.44 -2.63 16.09
N PHE A 72 -1.65 -2.01 15.23
CA PHE A 72 -2.10 -1.58 13.91
C PHE A 72 -2.58 -2.77 13.05
N VAL A 73 -1.78 -3.84 12.96
CA VAL A 73 -2.14 -5.04 12.17
C VAL A 73 -3.38 -5.72 12.71
N ALA A 74 -3.48 -5.90 14.03
CA ALA A 74 -4.65 -6.51 14.66
C ALA A 74 -5.92 -5.67 14.46
N GLY A 75 -5.83 -4.35 14.62
CA GLY A 75 -6.94 -3.42 14.40
C GLY A 75 -7.39 -3.39 12.94
N PHE A 76 -6.44 -3.35 12.01
CA PHE A 76 -6.72 -3.38 10.57
C PHE A 76 -7.36 -4.71 10.15
N ALA A 77 -6.85 -5.84 10.65
CA ALA A 77 -7.45 -7.15 10.41
C ALA A 77 -8.88 -7.25 10.95
N ALA A 78 -9.14 -6.75 12.17
CA ALA A 78 -10.47 -6.72 12.74
C ALA A 78 -11.44 -5.84 11.92
N PHE A 79 -10.98 -4.69 11.43
CA PHE A 79 -11.77 -3.83 10.54
C PHE A 79 -12.15 -4.55 9.25
N LEU A 80 -11.18 -5.21 8.60
CA LEU A 80 -11.43 -5.98 7.38
C LEU A 80 -12.42 -7.12 7.61
N LEU A 81 -12.26 -7.91 8.68
CA LEU A 81 -13.15 -9.03 8.99
C LEU A 81 -14.58 -8.61 9.34
N THR A 82 -14.79 -7.36 9.73
CA THR A 82 -16.11 -6.85 10.14
C THR A 82 -16.80 -6.01 9.07
N ASN A 83 -16.07 -5.55 8.03
CA ASN A 83 -16.58 -4.62 7.02
C ASN A 83 -16.39 -5.12 5.56
N LEU A 84 -15.84 -6.31 5.35
CA LEU A 84 -15.86 -7.06 4.08
C LEU A 84 -16.95 -8.12 4.11
#